data_AF-A0A1F7LAI2-F1
#
_entry.id   AF-A0A1F7LAI2-F1
#
_cell.length_a   1.000
_cell.length_b   1.000
_cell.length_c   1.000
_cell.angle_alpha   90.00
_cell.angle_beta   90.00
_cell.angle_gamma   90.00
#
_symmetry.space_group_name_H-M   'P 1'
#
loop_
_entity.id
_entity.type
_entity.pdbx_description
1 polymer ?
#
loop_
_entity_poly.entity_id
_entity_poly.type
_entity_poly.pdbx_seq_one_letter_code
_entity_poly.pdbx_strand_id
1 'polypeptide(L)'
;MTLARWSGDAYLLTSQKLLQDQYEREFGDALQLVKGRENYLCERYAPPARVTTTHGLCRRPRAPFCQCPYARAKLAAQNGPIFCTNTAYFLTLRQWQREQLRRRRVLVVDEAHNLEVQLVRVFTVAFAPDQMTKWFGGPLPRLGSADEYRILFEDDVSRLDMALALIDDRLASLRPPGLVDDDLLSYPLTPQELALLGERDLLESALARLHFFLDAEDTEWVVRYPTEISAALELVPLTVSAMAPALLWDAAELIVLSTAFMGRPEAIAGYFGLEPEAVRAFASESPFPVAQRLIEYRPVGALSKATLSELEPALFAEVAAILAAHPAEKGLVHAASYAAARRLLTE
;
A
#
# COMPACT_ATOMS: atom_id res chain seq x y z
N MET A 1 -16.30 -3.07 -12.60
CA MET A 1 -17.09 -1.89 -13.05
C MET A 1 -18.61 -2.11 -13.06
N THR A 2 -19.15 -3.17 -13.67
CA THR A 2 -20.60 -3.38 -13.80
C THR A 2 -21.37 -3.29 -12.48
N LEU A 3 -20.89 -3.97 -11.43
CA LEU A 3 -21.51 -3.92 -10.10
C LEU A 3 -21.47 -2.52 -9.48
N ALA A 4 -20.37 -1.78 -9.67
CA ALA A 4 -20.24 -0.41 -9.18
C ALA A 4 -21.21 0.55 -9.89
N ARG A 5 -21.43 0.38 -11.20
CA ARG A 5 -22.45 1.15 -11.94
C ARG A 5 -23.87 0.79 -11.51
N TRP A 6 -24.14 -0.51 -11.36
CA TRP A 6 -25.45 -1.00 -10.91
C TRP A 6 -25.82 -0.45 -9.52
N SER A 7 -24.87 -0.35 -8.60
CA SER A 7 -25.16 0.20 -7.28
C SER A 7 -25.41 1.71 -7.30
N GLY A 8 -24.84 2.44 -8.26
CA GLY A 8 -24.88 3.90 -8.31
C GLY A 8 -24.16 4.59 -7.14
N ASP A 9 -23.58 3.80 -6.24
CA ASP A 9 -22.87 4.25 -5.05
C ASP A 9 -21.84 3.18 -4.64
N ALA A 10 -20.59 3.38 -5.03
CA ALA A 10 -19.55 2.38 -4.85
C ALA A 10 -18.16 2.95 -4.56
N TYR A 11 -17.38 2.16 -3.82
CA TYR A 11 -15.93 2.19 -3.86
C TYR A 11 -15.42 1.16 -4.88
N LEU A 12 -14.48 1.56 -5.74
CA LEU A 12 -13.76 0.68 -6.65
C LEU A 12 -12.27 0.78 -6.39
N LEU A 13 -11.72 -0.24 -5.74
CA LEU A 13 -10.31 -0.33 -5.38
C LEU A 13 -9.57 -1.21 -6.38
N THR A 14 -8.38 -0.80 -6.78
CA THR A 14 -7.48 -1.60 -7.63
C THR A 14 -6.06 -1.58 -7.10
N SER A 15 -5.32 -2.67 -7.22
CA SER A 15 -3.98 -2.77 -6.67
C SER A 15 -2.91 -1.99 -7.47
N GLN A 16 -3.15 -1.68 -8.74
CA GLN A 16 -2.12 -1.12 -9.64
C GLN A 16 -2.52 0.25 -10.23
N LYS A 17 -1.55 1.17 -10.32
CA LYS A 17 -1.74 2.48 -10.99
C LYS A 17 -2.10 2.30 -12.48
N LEU A 18 -1.52 1.31 -13.16
CA LEU A 18 -1.83 1.02 -14.56
C LEU A 18 -3.31 0.67 -14.79
N LEU A 19 -3.90 -0.10 -13.87
CA LEU A 19 -5.32 -0.45 -13.92
C LEU A 19 -6.21 0.77 -13.69
N GLN A 20 -5.80 1.71 -12.83
CA GLN A 20 -6.52 2.98 -12.67
C GLN A 20 -6.55 3.77 -13.98
N ASP A 21 -5.41 3.85 -14.68
CA ASP A 21 -5.33 4.55 -15.96
C ASP A 21 -6.18 3.83 -17.02
N GLN A 22 -6.27 2.50 -16.96
CA GLN A 22 -7.19 1.73 -17.81
C GLN A 22 -8.64 2.05 -17.49
N TYR A 23 -9.02 2.05 -16.22
CA TYR A 23 -10.38 2.38 -15.78
C TYR A 23 -10.79 3.80 -16.21
N GLU A 24 -9.90 4.78 -16.06
CA GLU A 24 -10.13 6.15 -16.51
C GLU A 24 -10.33 6.24 -18.03
N ARG A 25 -9.49 5.55 -18.82
CA ARG A 25 -9.62 5.51 -20.28
C ARG A 25 -10.91 4.84 -20.76
N GLU A 26 -11.30 3.72 -20.13
CA GLU A 26 -12.45 2.92 -20.57
C GLU A 26 -13.79 3.44 -20.06
N PHE A 27 -13.81 3.99 -18.85
CA PHE A 27 -15.06 4.35 -18.17
C PHE A 27 -15.21 5.85 -17.90
N GLY A 28 -14.15 6.64 -18.07
CA GLY A 28 -14.17 8.11 -18.05
C GLY A 28 -15.02 8.68 -16.92
N ASP A 29 -15.96 9.54 -17.29
CA ASP A 29 -16.85 10.27 -16.37
C ASP A 29 -17.73 9.38 -15.48
N ALA A 30 -17.85 8.08 -15.80
CA ALA A 30 -18.64 7.16 -14.99
C ALA A 30 -18.00 6.85 -13.63
N LEU A 31 -16.71 7.16 -13.45
CA LEU A 31 -16.03 7.04 -12.16
C LEU A 31 -15.26 8.32 -11.84
N GLN A 32 -14.99 8.49 -10.55
CA GLN A 32 -14.22 9.61 -10.04
C GLN A 32 -12.92 9.05 -9.46
N LEU A 33 -11.86 9.12 -10.26
CA LEU A 33 -10.54 8.61 -9.92
C LEU A 33 -9.79 9.61 -9.05
N VAL A 34 -9.28 9.13 -7.92
CA VAL A 34 -8.35 9.88 -7.08
C VAL A 34 -7.07 9.08 -6.84
N LYS A 35 -5.94 9.79 -6.92
CA LYS A 35 -4.59 9.27 -6.70
C LYS A 35 -3.93 10.00 -5.53
N GLY A 36 -2.74 9.56 -5.13
CA GLY A 36 -1.91 10.30 -4.17
C GLY A 36 -1.51 11.70 -4.70
N ARG A 37 -1.21 12.63 -3.79
CA ARG A 37 -0.86 14.03 -4.07
C ARG A 37 0.30 14.20 -5.06
N GLU A 38 1.21 13.24 -5.11
CA GLU A 38 2.39 13.26 -5.97
C GLU A 38 2.03 13.14 -7.46
N ASN A 39 0.83 12.64 -7.77
CA ASN A 39 0.35 12.46 -9.14
C ASN A 39 -0.36 13.71 -9.70
N TYR A 40 -0.44 14.79 -8.93
CA TYR A 40 -1.09 16.04 -9.34
C TYR A 40 -0.08 17.18 -9.31
N LEU A 41 -0.01 17.95 -10.40
CA LEU A 41 0.76 19.19 -10.42
C LEU A 41 -0.04 20.32 -9.76
N CYS A 42 0.65 21.17 -9.01
CA CYS A 42 0.04 22.34 -8.40
C CYS A 42 -0.03 23.47 -9.44
N GLU A 43 -1.24 23.89 -9.80
CA GLU A 43 -1.49 24.92 -10.82
C GLU A 43 -1.00 26.32 -10.42
N ARG A 44 -0.73 26.55 -9.13
CA ARG A 44 -0.28 27.86 -8.64
C ARG A 44 1.17 28.17 -9.00
N TYR A 45 2.00 27.14 -9.20
CA TYR A 45 3.41 27.31 -9.54
C TYR A 45 3.56 27.20 -11.05
N ALA A 46 3.87 28.33 -11.69
CA ALA A 46 4.05 28.40 -13.13
C ALA A 46 5.35 27.69 -13.56
N PRO A 47 5.42 27.18 -14.81
CA PRO A 47 6.67 26.70 -15.40
C PRO A 47 7.80 27.74 -15.29
N PRO A 48 9.07 27.32 -15.09
CA PRO A 48 9.58 25.95 -15.20
C PRO A 48 9.46 25.09 -13.94
N ALA A 49 8.98 25.64 -12.82
CA ALA A 49 8.89 24.91 -11.55
C ALA A 49 7.76 23.87 -11.57
N ARG A 50 8.10 22.60 -11.86
CA ARG A 50 7.14 21.48 -11.79
C ARG A 50 6.97 20.99 -10.35
N VAL A 51 6.04 21.61 -9.63
CA VAL A 51 5.75 21.29 -8.23
C VAL A 51 4.50 20.42 -8.13
N THR A 52 4.60 19.26 -7.49
CA THR A 52 3.43 18.40 -7.23
C THR A 52 2.63 18.92 -6.04
N THR A 53 1.38 18.49 -5.88
CA THR A 53 0.56 18.89 -4.73
C THR A 53 1.07 18.33 -3.40
N THR A 54 1.99 17.34 -3.43
CA THR A 54 2.76 16.90 -2.24
C THR A 54 3.65 18.01 -1.71
N HIS A 55 4.14 18.89 -2.58
CA HIS A 55 5.00 20.03 -2.22
C HIS A 55 4.26 21.37 -2.36
N GLY A 56 2.93 21.33 -2.45
CA GLY A 56 2.11 22.52 -2.63
C GLY A 56 1.87 23.27 -1.33
N LEU A 57 1.58 24.57 -1.43
CA LEU A 57 1.26 25.44 -0.27
C LEU A 57 0.21 24.86 0.68
N CYS A 58 -0.71 24.03 0.19
CA CYS A 58 -1.78 23.39 0.97
C CYS A 58 -1.26 22.42 2.05
N ARG A 59 0.06 22.20 2.09
CA ARG A 59 0.74 21.40 3.11
C ARG A 59 1.30 22.24 4.25
N ARG A 60 1.33 23.58 4.15
CA ARG A 60 1.76 24.43 5.26
C ARG A 60 0.77 24.34 6.42
N PRO A 61 1.25 24.44 7.67
CA PRO A 61 0.36 24.67 8.80
C PRO A 61 -0.51 25.90 8.55
N ARG A 62 -1.82 25.78 8.85
CA ARG A 62 -2.81 26.85 8.65
C ARG A 62 -2.94 27.33 7.20
N ALA A 63 -2.55 26.50 6.22
CA ALA A 63 -2.77 26.83 4.82
C ALA A 63 -4.26 27.09 4.54
N PRO A 64 -4.61 28.05 3.66
CA PRO A 64 -5.99 28.27 3.28
C PRO A 64 -6.55 27.04 2.59
N PHE A 65 -7.89 26.92 2.60
CA PHE A 65 -8.58 25.89 1.83
C PHE A 65 -8.17 25.99 0.35
N CYS A 66 -7.55 24.94 -0.15
CA CYS A 66 -6.96 24.93 -1.49
C CYS A 66 -7.83 24.10 -2.43
N GLN A 67 -8.15 24.65 -3.59
CA GLN A 67 -8.87 23.96 -4.67
C GLN A 67 -7.90 23.40 -5.72
N CYS A 68 -6.73 22.89 -5.32
CA CYS A 68 -5.77 22.32 -6.27
C CYS A 68 -6.33 21.06 -6.95
N PRO A 69 -5.73 20.59 -8.06
CA PRO A 69 -6.23 19.42 -8.79
C PRO A 69 -6.46 18.19 -7.91
N TYR A 70 -5.56 17.92 -6.95
CA TYR A 70 -5.75 16.84 -5.97
C TYR A 70 -7.00 17.06 -5.09
N ALA A 71 -7.17 18.26 -4.53
CA ALA A 71 -8.30 18.57 -3.66
C ALA A 71 -9.63 18.47 -4.42
N ARG A 72 -9.67 18.93 -5.68
CA ARG A 72 -10.84 18.79 -6.56
C ARG A 72 -11.12 17.32 -6.88
N ALA A 73 -10.10 16.53 -7.23
CA ALA A 73 -10.25 15.11 -7.51
C ALA A 73 -10.74 14.33 -6.28
N LYS A 74 -10.19 14.60 -5.09
CA LYS A 74 -10.64 13.99 -3.83
C LYS A 74 -12.09 14.35 -3.52
N LEU A 75 -12.47 15.63 -3.62
CA LEU A 75 -13.84 16.07 -3.39
C LEU A 75 -14.81 15.47 -4.40
N ALA A 76 -14.43 15.43 -5.68
CA ALA A 76 -15.21 14.79 -6.73
C ALA A 76 -15.38 13.29 -6.49
N ALA A 77 -14.34 12.58 -6.04
CA ALA A 77 -14.42 11.17 -5.66
C ALA A 77 -15.33 10.93 -4.45
N GLN A 78 -15.21 11.76 -3.41
CA GLN A 78 -16.05 11.66 -2.20
C GLN A 78 -17.54 11.86 -2.50
N ASN A 79 -17.86 12.83 -3.35
CA ASN A 79 -19.25 13.18 -3.71
C ASN A 79 -19.79 12.36 -4.89
N GLY A 80 -18.91 11.80 -5.72
CA GLY A 80 -19.26 11.06 -6.92
C GLY A 80 -19.88 9.69 -6.61
N PRO A 81 -20.62 9.12 -7.58
CA PRO A 81 -21.27 7.82 -7.43
C PRO A 81 -20.27 6.67 -7.32
N ILE A 82 -19.15 6.73 -8.06
CA ILE A 82 -18.13 5.68 -8.03
C ILE A 82 -16.78 6.32 -7.65
N PHE A 83 -16.36 6.11 -6.41
CA PHE A 83 -15.05 6.53 -5.92
C PHE A 83 -14.04 5.47 -6.34
N CYS A 84 -13.11 5.81 -7.24
CA CYS A 84 -12.06 4.90 -7.69
C CYS A 84 -10.68 5.32 -7.17
N THR A 85 -9.92 4.38 -6.64
CA THR A 85 -8.54 4.60 -6.15
C THR A 85 -7.79 3.28 -6.01
N ASN A 86 -6.54 3.30 -5.55
CA ASN A 86 -5.87 2.09 -5.07
C ASN A 86 -6.20 1.78 -3.62
N THR A 87 -6.06 0.50 -3.28
CA THR A 87 -6.30 -0.02 -1.93
C THR A 87 -5.44 0.70 -0.88
N ALA A 88 -4.15 0.91 -1.13
CA ALA A 88 -3.24 1.55 -0.17
C ALA A 88 -3.68 2.98 0.20
N TYR A 89 -4.10 3.77 -0.78
CA TYR A 89 -4.60 5.13 -0.59
C TYR A 89 -5.94 5.12 0.14
N PHE A 90 -6.85 4.22 -0.24
CA PHE A 90 -8.14 4.08 0.45
C PHE A 90 -7.97 3.74 1.94
N LEU A 91 -7.12 2.76 2.25
CA LEU A 91 -6.83 2.37 3.63
C LEU A 91 -6.14 3.49 4.41
N THR A 92 -5.21 4.22 3.77
CA THR A 92 -4.57 5.40 4.37
C THR A 92 -5.59 6.49 4.70
N LEU A 93 -6.53 6.77 3.79
CA LEU A 93 -7.58 7.76 4.03
C LEU A 93 -8.44 7.39 5.24
N ARG A 94 -8.88 6.13 5.32
CA ARG A 94 -9.75 5.66 6.42
C ARG A 94 -9.01 5.57 7.75
N GLN A 95 -7.87 4.89 7.77
CA GLN A 95 -7.18 4.56 9.01
C GLN A 95 -6.38 5.73 9.56
N TRP A 96 -5.51 6.30 8.73
CA TRP A 96 -4.46 7.19 9.19
C TRP A 96 -4.85 8.67 9.10
N GLN A 97 -5.59 9.05 8.04
CA GLN A 97 -6.12 10.40 7.93
C GLN A 97 -7.47 10.57 8.64
N ARG A 98 -8.06 9.47 9.15
CA ARG A 98 -9.38 9.42 9.79
C ARG A 98 -10.45 10.19 9.01
N GLU A 99 -10.34 10.15 7.69
CA GLU A 99 -11.29 10.83 6.82
C GLU A 99 -12.64 10.14 6.95
N GLN A 100 -13.68 10.92 7.19
CA GLN A 100 -15.05 10.42 7.29
C GLN A 100 -15.58 10.07 5.90
N LEU A 101 -15.06 8.98 5.35
CA LEU A 101 -15.58 8.37 4.14
C LEU A 101 -16.95 7.78 4.43
N ARG A 102 -17.99 8.34 3.81
CA ARG A 102 -19.37 7.83 3.95
C ARG A 102 -19.46 6.34 3.63
N ARG A 103 -20.31 5.62 4.33
CA ARG A 103 -20.66 4.25 3.95
C ARG A 103 -21.35 4.26 2.58
N ARG A 104 -20.97 3.33 1.70
CA ARG A 104 -21.54 3.19 0.34
C ARG A 104 -22.30 1.87 0.20
N ARG A 105 -23.04 1.69 -0.89
CA ARG A 105 -23.75 0.42 -1.13
C ARG A 105 -22.80 -0.73 -1.41
N VAL A 106 -21.77 -0.49 -2.23
CA VAL A 106 -20.83 -1.56 -2.65
C VAL A 106 -19.38 -1.13 -2.51
N LEU A 107 -18.52 -2.00 -2.01
CA LEU A 107 -17.06 -1.91 -2.13
C LEU A 107 -16.57 -3.05 -3.03
N VAL A 108 -16.02 -2.70 -4.19
CA VAL A 108 -15.37 -3.65 -5.09
C VAL A 108 -13.86 -3.54 -4.88
N VAL A 109 -13.22 -4.65 -4.52
CA VAL A 109 -11.76 -4.77 -4.50
C VAL A 109 -11.35 -5.65 -5.67
N ASP A 110 -10.70 -5.03 -6.64
CA ASP A 110 -10.15 -5.70 -7.80
C ASP A 110 -8.72 -6.18 -7.54
N GLU A 111 -8.35 -7.32 -8.13
CA GLU A 111 -7.12 -8.05 -7.82
C GLU A 111 -6.93 -8.30 -6.31
N ALA A 112 -8.00 -8.74 -5.67
CA ALA A 112 -8.08 -8.85 -4.22
C ALA A 112 -7.21 -9.97 -3.62
N HIS A 113 -6.53 -10.79 -4.41
CA HIS A 113 -5.64 -11.85 -3.91
C HIS A 113 -4.51 -11.33 -3.01
N ASN A 114 -4.17 -10.04 -3.10
CA ASN A 114 -3.20 -9.39 -2.22
C ASN A 114 -3.83 -8.59 -1.07
N LEU A 115 -5.15 -8.61 -0.89
CA LEU A 115 -5.85 -7.73 0.05
C LEU A 115 -5.41 -7.98 1.49
N GLU A 116 -5.30 -9.24 1.92
CA GLU A 116 -4.83 -9.60 3.26
C GLU A 116 -3.44 -9.01 3.52
N VAL A 117 -2.48 -9.25 2.63
CA VAL A 117 -1.11 -8.71 2.72
C VAL A 117 -1.12 -7.17 2.75
N GLN A 118 -1.99 -6.52 1.98
CA GLN A 118 -2.13 -5.07 1.99
C GLN A 118 -2.66 -4.54 3.32
N LEU A 119 -3.63 -5.22 3.93
CA LEU A 119 -4.15 -4.86 5.25
C LEU A 119 -3.10 -5.07 6.34
N VAL A 120 -2.39 -6.22 6.35
CA VAL A 120 -1.30 -6.48 7.29
C VAL A 120 -0.26 -5.35 7.24
N ARG A 121 0.13 -4.94 6.03
CA ARG A 121 1.11 -3.85 5.81
C ARG A 121 0.65 -2.50 6.35
N VAL A 122 -0.65 -2.22 6.36
CA VAL A 122 -1.16 -0.94 6.90
C VAL A 122 -0.75 -0.78 8.36
N PHE A 123 -0.83 -1.86 9.14
CA PHE A 123 -0.58 -1.87 10.58
C PHE A 123 0.80 -2.37 11.00
N THR A 124 1.60 -2.86 10.06
CA THR A 124 2.96 -3.33 10.33
C THR A 124 3.81 -2.18 10.88
N VAL A 125 4.26 -2.29 12.12
CA VAL A 125 5.23 -1.35 12.68
C VAL A 125 6.58 -1.71 12.08
N ALA A 126 7.23 -0.75 11.43
CA ALA A 126 8.54 -0.98 10.83
C ALA A 126 9.47 0.19 11.12
N PHE A 127 10.69 -0.14 11.53
CA PHE A 127 11.76 0.83 11.75
C PHE A 127 12.98 0.43 10.94
N ALA A 128 13.33 1.24 9.94
CA ALA A 128 14.58 1.11 9.21
C ALA A 128 15.77 1.59 10.07
N PRO A 129 17.02 1.19 9.79
CA PRO A 129 18.18 1.54 10.63
C PRO A 129 18.39 3.04 10.86
N ASP A 130 18.11 3.86 9.85
CA ASP A 130 18.17 5.32 9.93
C ASP A 130 17.09 5.89 10.85
N GLN A 131 15.87 5.35 10.78
CA GLN A 131 14.79 5.67 11.71
C GLN A 131 15.14 5.25 13.14
N MET A 132 15.76 4.07 13.32
CA MET A 132 16.16 3.61 14.65
C MET A 132 17.20 4.53 15.30
N THR A 133 18.21 4.92 14.52
CA THR A 133 19.23 5.87 14.99
C THR A 133 18.62 7.23 15.30
N LYS A 134 17.72 7.71 14.44
CA LYS A 134 17.08 9.01 14.61
C LYS A 134 16.14 9.06 15.82
N TRP A 135 15.35 8.02 16.01
CA TRP A 135 14.25 8.03 16.98
C TRP A 135 14.60 7.33 18.29
N PHE A 136 15.48 6.33 18.30
CA PHE A 136 15.85 5.55 19.50
C PHE A 136 17.34 5.67 19.85
N GLY A 137 18.12 6.45 19.10
CA GLY A 137 19.54 6.69 19.38
C GLY A 137 20.49 5.57 18.93
N GLY A 138 19.98 4.54 18.25
CA GLY A 138 20.76 3.43 17.73
C GLY A 138 19.89 2.26 17.31
N PRO A 139 20.50 1.13 16.90
CA PRO A 139 19.77 -0.10 16.60
C PRO A 139 18.98 -0.58 17.83
N LEU A 140 17.72 -0.97 17.62
CA LEU A 140 16.90 -1.56 18.67
C LEU A 140 17.45 -2.93 19.10
N PRO A 141 17.26 -3.34 20.37
CA PRO A 141 17.64 -4.67 20.83
C PRO A 141 16.86 -5.75 20.09
N ARG A 142 17.46 -6.95 20.00
CA ARG A 142 16.81 -8.13 19.42
C ARG A 142 16.08 -8.87 20.52
N LEU A 143 14.76 -8.73 20.54
CA LEU A 143 13.88 -9.33 21.54
C LEU A 143 13.17 -10.56 20.95
N GLY A 144 12.78 -11.48 21.81
CA GLY A 144 12.21 -12.77 21.43
C GLY A 144 10.71 -12.74 21.15
N SER A 145 10.01 -11.73 21.66
CA SER A 145 8.56 -11.60 21.49
C SER A 145 8.12 -10.16 21.24
N ALA A 146 6.89 -10.01 20.73
CA ALA A 146 6.25 -8.71 20.59
C ALA A 146 5.97 -8.05 21.96
N ASP A 147 5.64 -8.82 22.99
CA ASP A 147 5.38 -8.29 24.34
C ASP A 147 6.60 -7.58 24.92
N GLU A 148 7.81 -8.13 24.71
CA GLU A 148 9.04 -7.46 25.12
C GLU A 148 9.25 -6.13 24.39
N TYR A 149 8.84 -6.02 23.12
CA TYR A 149 8.83 -4.75 22.38
C TYR A 149 7.75 -3.78 22.87
N ARG A 150 6.58 -4.25 23.32
CA ARG A 150 5.55 -3.37 23.92
C ARG A 150 6.13 -2.63 25.12
N ILE A 151 6.73 -3.39 26.05
CA ILE A 151 7.39 -2.83 27.24
C ILE A 151 8.50 -1.85 26.85
N LEU A 152 9.31 -2.19 25.84
CA LEU A 152 10.36 -1.29 25.36
C LEU A 152 9.80 0.04 24.86
N PHE A 153 8.67 0.03 24.15
CA PHE A 153 8.12 1.20 23.49
C PHE A 153 7.17 2.04 24.36
N GLU A 154 6.76 1.58 25.54
CA GLU A 154 5.88 2.32 26.46
C GLU A 154 6.43 3.72 26.81
N ASP A 155 7.73 3.83 27.10
CA ASP A 155 8.37 5.11 27.39
C ASP A 155 8.71 5.90 26.12
N ASP A 156 9.07 5.20 25.05
CA ASP A 156 9.48 5.82 23.79
C ASP A 156 8.32 6.50 23.06
N VAL A 157 7.11 5.94 23.10
CA VAL A 157 5.94 6.49 22.39
C VAL A 157 5.64 7.92 22.86
N SER A 158 5.66 8.16 24.18
CA SER A 158 5.41 9.48 24.76
C SER A 158 6.46 10.51 24.32
N ARG A 159 7.73 10.08 24.24
CA ARG A 159 8.84 10.93 23.76
C ARG A 159 8.71 11.23 22.27
N LEU A 160 8.29 10.27 21.47
CA LEU A 160 8.08 10.44 20.03
C LEU A 160 6.86 11.33 19.74
N ASP A 161 5.77 11.21 20.51
CA ASP A 161 4.63 12.13 20.43
C ASP A 161 5.05 13.58 20.71
N MET A 162 5.88 13.79 21.74
CA MET A 162 6.46 15.10 22.03
C MET A 162 7.34 15.59 20.87
N ALA A 163 8.14 14.71 20.26
CA ALA A 163 8.96 15.07 19.10
C ALA A 163 8.10 15.48 17.89
N LEU A 164 6.97 14.80 17.65
CA LEU A 164 6.02 15.17 16.61
C LEU A 164 5.43 16.57 16.88
N ALA A 165 5.01 16.85 18.12
CA ALA A 165 4.51 18.17 18.51
C ALA A 165 5.56 19.28 18.30
N LEU A 166 6.83 19.02 18.62
CA LEU A 166 7.93 19.96 18.37
C LEU A 166 8.15 20.23 16.88
N ILE A 167 8.01 19.21 16.03
CA ILE A 167 8.08 19.37 14.57
C ILE A 167 6.92 20.24 14.08
N ASP A 168 5.70 20.01 14.58
CA ASP A 168 4.52 20.80 14.27
C ASP A 168 4.69 22.28 14.69
N ASP A 169 5.19 22.53 15.90
CA ASP A 169 5.48 23.89 16.39
C ASP A 169 6.56 24.58 15.55
N ARG A 170 7.60 23.85 15.15
CA ARG A 170 8.66 24.37 14.28
C ARG A 170 8.13 24.67 12.89
N LEU A 171 7.30 23.81 12.31
CA LEU A 171 6.62 24.05 11.04
C LEU A 171 5.71 25.29 11.13
N ALA A 172 4.97 25.47 12.23
CA ALA A 172 4.09 26.62 12.43
C ALA A 172 4.88 27.93 12.64
N SER A 173 6.09 27.83 13.21
CA SER A 173 6.97 28.97 13.47
C SER A 173 7.83 29.37 12.28
N LEU A 174 8.01 28.47 11.30
CA LEU A 174 8.73 28.77 10.07
C LEU A 174 7.97 29.79 9.23
N ARG A 175 8.39 31.05 9.36
CA ARG A 175 8.12 32.10 8.37
C ARG A 175 9.34 32.22 7.48
N PRO A 176 9.24 32.02 6.16
CA PRO A 176 10.35 32.32 5.26
C PRO A 176 10.75 33.80 5.44
N PRO A 177 12.03 34.09 5.71
CA PRO A 177 12.49 35.45 5.96
C PRO A 177 12.32 36.33 4.71
N GLY A 178 11.73 37.52 4.88
CA GLY A 178 11.63 38.55 3.84
C GLY A 178 10.37 38.51 2.96
N LEU A 179 9.42 37.60 3.21
CA LEU A 179 8.13 37.59 2.52
C LEU A 179 7.07 38.35 3.34
N VAL A 180 6.38 39.30 2.70
CA VAL A 180 5.16 39.91 3.23
C VAL A 180 4.06 38.83 3.24
N ASP A 181 3.12 38.86 4.19
CA ASP A 181 2.12 37.78 4.39
C ASP A 181 1.35 37.40 3.09
N ASP A 182 1.14 38.34 2.16
CA ASP A 182 0.51 38.09 0.86
C ASP A 182 1.37 37.26 -0.13
N ASP A 183 2.70 37.27 0.02
CA ASP A 183 3.65 36.66 -0.92
C ASP A 183 4.11 35.24 -0.53
N LEU A 184 3.80 34.80 0.70
CA LEU A 184 4.08 33.43 1.15
C LEU A 184 3.53 32.41 0.16
N LEU A 185 2.38 32.70 -0.42
CA LEU A 185 1.66 31.80 -1.31
C LEU A 185 2.18 31.83 -2.76
N SER A 186 3.04 32.79 -3.11
CA SER A 186 3.61 32.95 -4.45
C SER A 186 4.79 31.99 -4.70
N TYR A 187 5.41 31.45 -3.65
CA TYR A 187 6.59 30.59 -3.73
C TYR A 187 6.32 29.16 -3.23
N PRO A 188 6.99 28.14 -3.80
CA PRO A 188 6.90 26.77 -3.29
C PRO A 188 7.46 26.64 -1.88
N LEU A 189 7.20 25.50 -1.25
CA LEU A 189 7.81 25.16 0.04
C LEU A 189 9.34 25.22 -0.08
N THR A 190 9.96 25.86 0.90
CA THR A 190 11.42 25.90 1.04
C THR A 190 11.96 24.48 1.31
N PRO A 191 13.25 24.20 1.01
CA PRO A 191 13.86 22.92 1.34
C PRO A 191 13.73 22.55 2.82
N GLN A 192 13.77 23.54 3.72
CA GLN A 192 13.60 23.34 5.15
C GLN A 192 12.16 22.93 5.51
N GLU A 193 11.14 23.58 4.94
CA GLU A 193 9.74 23.17 5.13
C GLU A 193 9.50 21.75 4.59
N LEU A 194 10.04 21.43 3.42
CA LEU A 194 9.94 20.10 2.82
C LEU A 194 10.57 19.01 3.70
N ALA A 195 11.76 19.28 4.24
CA ALA A 195 12.45 18.36 5.13
C ALA A 195 11.63 18.08 6.40
N LEU A 196 11.09 19.15 7.03
CA LEU A 196 10.26 19.00 8.23
C LEU A 196 8.92 18.33 7.96
N LEU A 197 8.26 18.63 6.83
CA LEU A 197 7.02 17.95 6.44
C LEU A 197 7.24 16.47 6.16
N GLY A 198 8.35 16.12 5.50
CA GLY A 198 8.74 14.73 5.29
C GLY A 198 9.01 14.01 6.61
N GLU A 199 9.71 14.66 7.54
CA GLU A 199 9.96 14.13 8.88
C GLU A 199 8.67 13.95 9.68
N ARG A 200 7.79 14.96 9.65
CA ARG A 200 6.47 14.92 10.29
C ARG A 200 5.65 13.75 9.77
N ASP A 201 5.48 13.63 8.45
CA ASP A 201 4.66 12.56 7.83
C ASP A 201 5.22 11.17 8.16
N LEU A 202 6.54 11.03 8.18
CA LEU A 202 7.21 9.78 8.52
C LEU A 202 6.98 9.39 9.98
N LEU A 203 7.16 10.35 10.90
CA LEU A 203 6.99 10.13 12.33
C LEU A 203 5.51 9.93 12.71
N GLU A 204 4.60 10.75 12.18
CA GLU A 204 3.15 10.61 12.38
C GLU A 204 2.66 9.23 11.93
N SER A 205 3.12 8.77 10.76
CA SER A 205 2.76 7.44 10.26
C SER A 205 3.35 6.31 11.12
N ALA A 206 4.58 6.46 11.65
CA ALA A 206 5.19 5.48 12.53
C ALA A 206 4.51 5.43 13.90
N LEU A 207 4.27 6.59 14.51
CA LEU A 207 3.54 6.73 15.78
C LEU A 207 2.15 6.14 15.70
N ALA A 208 1.39 6.40 14.64
CA ALA A 208 0.04 5.89 14.52
C ALA A 208 0.01 4.34 14.48
N ARG A 209 1.01 3.69 13.86
CA ARG A 209 1.16 2.23 13.89
C ARG A 209 1.66 1.74 15.26
N LEU A 210 2.55 2.49 15.90
CA LEU A 210 3.08 2.15 17.22
C LEU A 210 1.99 2.21 18.29
N HIS A 211 1.18 3.27 18.32
CA HIS A 211 -0.01 3.37 19.17
C HIS A 211 -0.95 2.19 18.94
N PHE A 212 -1.24 1.87 17.68
CA PHE A 212 -2.05 0.69 17.36
C PHE A 212 -1.44 -0.62 17.90
N PHE A 213 -0.13 -0.81 17.79
CA PHE A 213 0.57 -1.98 18.30
C PHE A 213 0.51 -2.11 19.83
N LEU A 214 0.63 -0.98 20.53
CA LEU A 214 0.53 -0.90 21.99
C LEU A 214 -0.91 -1.15 22.47
N ASP A 215 -1.92 -0.59 21.78
CA ASP A 215 -3.33 -0.74 22.13
C ASP A 215 -3.90 -2.13 21.78
N ALA A 216 -3.33 -2.83 20.79
CA ALA A 216 -3.84 -4.11 20.28
C ALA A 216 -3.29 -5.31 21.07
N GLU A 217 -3.61 -5.39 22.37
CA GLU A 217 -3.15 -6.47 23.28
C GLU A 217 -3.59 -7.86 22.83
N ASP A 218 -4.85 -8.01 22.37
CA ASP A 218 -5.43 -9.28 21.92
C ASP A 218 -4.98 -9.73 20.52
N THR A 219 -4.11 -8.96 19.86
CA THR A 219 -3.58 -9.31 18.53
C THR A 219 -2.25 -10.03 18.66
N GLU A 220 -2.09 -11.16 17.96
CA GLU A 220 -0.82 -11.85 17.83
C GLU A 220 0.09 -11.17 16.81
N TRP A 221 1.38 -11.07 17.13
CA TRP A 221 2.38 -10.38 16.30
C TRP A 221 3.60 -11.26 16.05
N VAL A 222 4.13 -11.16 14.84
CA VAL A 222 5.39 -11.78 14.42
C VAL A 222 6.48 -10.72 14.43
N VAL A 223 7.55 -10.98 15.17
CA VAL A 223 8.77 -10.18 15.13
C VAL A 223 9.62 -10.65 13.94
N ARG A 224 9.94 -9.73 13.03
CA ARG A 224 10.92 -9.95 11.96
C ARG A 224 12.05 -8.96 12.13
N TYR A 225 13.20 -9.46 12.58
CA TYR A 225 14.39 -8.65 12.69
C TYR A 225 15.63 -9.45 12.29
N PRO A 226 15.96 -9.50 10.97
CA PRO A 226 17.13 -10.20 10.47
C PRO A 226 18.45 -9.72 11.10
N THR A 227 19.45 -10.59 11.17
CA THR A 227 20.74 -10.31 11.84
C THR A 227 21.63 -9.28 11.12
N GLU A 228 21.30 -8.95 9.87
CA GLU A 228 22.01 -7.97 9.05
C GLU A 228 21.93 -6.57 9.67
N ILE A 229 23.04 -5.81 9.59
CA ILE A 229 23.12 -4.45 10.18
C ILE A 229 22.15 -3.48 9.48
N SER A 230 21.87 -3.70 8.19
CA SER A 230 20.93 -2.90 7.41
C SER A 230 19.47 -3.35 7.54
N ALA A 231 19.18 -4.35 8.37
CA ALA A 231 17.83 -4.88 8.50
C ALA A 231 16.89 -3.93 9.24
N ALA A 232 15.66 -3.81 8.75
CA ALA A 232 14.58 -3.19 9.50
C ALA A 232 14.05 -4.15 10.57
N LEU A 233 13.59 -3.61 11.70
CA LEU A 233 12.67 -4.30 12.59
C LEU A 233 11.27 -4.18 12.00
N GLU A 234 10.56 -5.28 11.86
CA GLU A 234 9.13 -5.30 11.56
C GLU A 234 8.37 -6.06 12.66
N LEU A 235 7.32 -5.45 13.20
CA LEU A 235 6.31 -6.10 14.01
C LEU A 235 5.07 -6.25 13.13
N VAL A 236 4.79 -7.49 12.75
CA VAL A 236 3.77 -7.81 11.74
C VAL A 236 2.60 -8.50 12.43
N PRO A 237 1.37 -7.97 12.36
CA PRO A 237 0.21 -8.66 12.92
C PRO A 237 -0.01 -9.97 12.18
N LEU A 238 -0.27 -11.05 12.91
CA LEU A 238 -0.43 -12.39 12.34
C LEU A 238 -1.70 -12.49 11.48
N THR A 239 -2.76 -11.79 11.91
CA THR A 239 -4.05 -11.75 11.21
C THR A 239 -4.56 -10.32 11.13
N VAL A 240 -5.51 -10.09 10.23
CA VAL A 240 -6.19 -8.78 10.08
C VAL A 240 -7.63 -8.81 10.56
N SER A 241 -8.08 -9.92 11.16
CA SER A 241 -9.46 -10.17 11.58
C SER A 241 -10.00 -9.08 12.51
N ALA A 242 -9.17 -8.61 13.46
CA ALA A 242 -9.57 -7.55 14.38
C ALA A 242 -9.72 -6.18 13.70
N MET A 243 -9.03 -5.94 12.57
CA MET A 243 -8.97 -4.62 11.92
C MET A 243 -9.81 -4.52 10.64
N ALA A 244 -10.04 -5.64 9.96
CA ALA A 244 -10.81 -5.71 8.72
C ALA A 244 -12.21 -5.05 8.86
N PRO A 245 -12.93 -5.17 10.00
CA PRO A 245 -14.20 -4.48 10.19
C PRO A 245 -14.15 -2.97 9.99
N ALA A 246 -13.27 -2.28 10.70
CA ALA A 246 -13.15 -0.82 10.64
C ALA A 246 -12.69 -0.32 9.25
N LEU A 247 -11.84 -1.11 8.58
CA LEU A 247 -11.26 -0.71 7.30
C LEU A 247 -12.17 -0.97 6.10
N LEU A 248 -12.87 -2.09 6.12
CA LEU A 248 -13.61 -2.59 4.97
C LEU A 248 -15.10 -2.71 5.27
N TRP A 249 -15.50 -3.28 6.41
CA TRP A 249 -16.91 -3.66 6.64
C TRP A 249 -17.78 -2.42 6.91
N ASP A 250 -17.20 -1.43 7.58
CA ASP A 250 -17.82 -0.12 7.77
C ASP A 250 -17.82 0.74 6.51
N ALA A 251 -17.11 0.31 5.46
CA ALA A 251 -17.04 1.05 4.22
C ALA A 251 -18.25 0.86 3.31
N ALA A 252 -18.90 -0.30 3.37
CA ALA A 252 -20.01 -0.60 2.48
C ALA A 252 -21.07 -1.53 3.10
N GLU A 253 -22.20 -1.68 2.41
CA GLU A 253 -23.21 -2.70 2.73
C GLU A 253 -22.82 -4.07 2.17
N LEU A 254 -22.28 -4.09 0.94
CA LEU A 254 -21.82 -5.29 0.25
C LEU A 254 -20.37 -5.14 -0.21
N ILE A 255 -19.59 -6.21 -0.06
CA ILE A 255 -18.18 -6.23 -0.44
C ILE A 255 -17.95 -7.33 -1.44
N VAL A 256 -17.31 -6.96 -2.55
CA VAL A 256 -17.07 -7.84 -3.68
C VAL A 256 -15.57 -7.90 -3.88
N LEU A 257 -15.01 -9.09 -3.64
CA LEU A 257 -13.61 -9.38 -3.90
C LEU A 257 -13.52 -10.05 -5.28
N SER A 258 -12.79 -9.42 -6.20
CA SER A 258 -12.58 -9.90 -7.57
C SER A 258 -11.12 -10.31 -7.74
N THR A 259 -10.89 -11.55 -8.19
CA THR A 259 -9.56 -12.07 -8.51
C THR A 259 -9.68 -13.34 -9.36
N ALA A 260 -8.64 -13.67 -10.12
CA ALA A 260 -8.56 -14.93 -10.87
C ALA A 260 -8.49 -16.16 -9.94
N PHE A 261 -7.89 -16.01 -8.76
CA PHE A 261 -7.79 -17.07 -7.77
C PHE A 261 -7.64 -16.48 -6.35
N MET A 262 -8.39 -17.01 -5.39
CA MET A 262 -8.36 -16.57 -3.98
C MET A 262 -8.34 -17.73 -2.99
N GLY A 263 -8.19 -18.96 -3.47
CA GLY A 263 -8.38 -20.15 -2.64
C GLY A 263 -9.86 -20.47 -2.38
N ARG A 264 -10.09 -21.29 -1.35
CA ARG A 264 -11.44 -21.73 -0.97
C ARG A 264 -12.14 -20.68 -0.09
N PRO A 265 -13.48 -20.56 -0.15
CA PRO A 265 -14.23 -19.59 0.65
C PRO A 265 -13.92 -19.63 2.16
N GLU A 266 -13.67 -20.82 2.71
CA GLU A 266 -13.37 -21.01 4.13
C GLU A 266 -12.03 -20.37 4.52
N ALA A 267 -11.03 -20.43 3.63
CA ALA A 267 -9.74 -19.78 3.86
C ALA A 267 -9.88 -18.25 3.82
N ILE A 268 -10.66 -17.74 2.87
CA ILE A 268 -10.97 -16.30 2.75
C ILE A 268 -11.68 -15.82 4.00
N ALA A 269 -12.70 -16.55 4.45
CA ALA A 269 -13.44 -16.24 5.67
C ALA A 269 -12.50 -16.19 6.87
N GLY A 270 -11.62 -17.18 7.03
CA GLY A 270 -10.60 -17.22 8.07
C GLY A 270 -9.65 -16.01 8.08
N TYR A 271 -9.14 -15.57 6.92
CA TYR A 271 -8.23 -14.42 6.83
C TYR A 271 -8.81 -13.12 7.39
N PHE A 272 -10.14 -12.97 7.29
CA PHE A 272 -10.83 -11.77 7.75
C PHE A 272 -11.70 -12.00 9.00
N GLY A 273 -11.58 -13.15 9.66
CA GLY A 273 -12.35 -13.47 10.86
C GLY A 273 -13.85 -13.53 10.63
N LEU A 274 -14.27 -13.95 9.43
CA LEU A 274 -15.67 -14.13 9.07
C LEU A 274 -16.07 -15.60 9.25
N GLU A 275 -17.35 -15.81 9.56
CA GLU A 275 -17.95 -17.14 9.45
C GLU A 275 -18.01 -17.57 7.96
N PRO A 276 -17.82 -18.85 7.63
CA PRO A 276 -17.83 -19.32 6.24
C PRO A 276 -19.11 -18.94 5.47
N GLU A 277 -20.27 -18.92 6.14
CA GLU A 277 -21.57 -18.57 5.55
C GLU A 277 -21.70 -17.09 5.18
N ALA A 278 -20.85 -16.23 5.75
CA ALA A 278 -20.79 -14.82 5.40
C ALA A 278 -20.12 -14.59 4.03
N VAL A 279 -19.38 -15.59 3.51
CA VAL A 279 -18.69 -15.51 2.23
C VAL A 279 -19.43 -16.31 1.17
N ARG A 280 -19.83 -15.64 0.08
CA ARG A 280 -20.42 -16.28 -1.10
C ARG A 280 -19.46 -16.15 -2.27
N ALA A 281 -19.03 -17.30 -2.80
CA ALA A 281 -18.13 -17.34 -3.95
C ALA A 281 -18.89 -17.64 -5.25
N PHE A 282 -18.53 -16.91 -6.30
CA PHE A 282 -18.99 -17.13 -7.66
C PHE A 282 -17.76 -17.37 -8.54
N ALA A 283 -17.80 -18.41 -9.37
CA ALA A 283 -16.76 -18.70 -10.33
C ALA A 283 -17.36 -18.72 -11.73
N SER A 284 -16.63 -18.14 -12.69
CA SER A 284 -16.93 -18.28 -14.11
C SER A 284 -15.88 -19.17 -14.75
N GLU A 285 -16.28 -19.98 -15.71
CA GLU A 285 -15.33 -20.71 -16.52
C GLU A 285 -14.50 -19.75 -17.39
N SER A 286 -13.30 -20.19 -17.77
CA SER A 286 -12.45 -19.45 -18.70
C SER A 286 -13.17 -19.32 -20.04
N PRO A 287 -13.30 -18.10 -20.60
CA PRO A 287 -13.91 -17.91 -21.92
C PRO A 287 -13.00 -18.42 -23.06
N PHE A 288 -11.74 -18.78 -22.76
CA PHE A 288 -10.78 -19.23 -23.75
C PHE A 288 -10.86 -20.75 -23.95
N PRO A 289 -10.95 -21.23 -25.20
CA PRO A 289 -10.92 -22.66 -25.51
C PRO A 289 -9.69 -23.35 -24.91
N VAL A 290 -9.86 -24.57 -24.38
CA VAL A 290 -8.77 -25.35 -23.76
C VAL A 290 -7.56 -25.49 -24.70
N ALA A 291 -7.80 -25.70 -26.00
CA ALA A 291 -6.77 -25.82 -27.02
C ALA A 291 -5.88 -24.56 -27.15
N GLN A 292 -6.33 -23.39 -26.69
CA GLN A 292 -5.59 -22.12 -26.74
C GLN A 292 -4.91 -21.77 -25.40
N ARG A 293 -5.04 -22.63 -24.38
CA ARG A 293 -4.46 -22.43 -23.04
C ARG A 293 -3.81 -23.71 -22.50
N LEU A 294 -3.05 -24.39 -23.36
CA LEU A 294 -2.36 -25.62 -23.01
C LEU A 294 -1.32 -25.35 -21.90
N ILE A 295 -1.34 -26.17 -20.86
CA ILE A 295 -0.34 -26.16 -19.79
C ILE A 295 0.45 -27.47 -19.90
N GLU A 296 1.71 -27.36 -20.31
CA GLU A 296 2.64 -28.49 -20.36
C GLU A 296 3.48 -28.52 -19.09
N TYR A 297 3.26 -29.54 -18.25
CA TYR A 297 4.05 -29.73 -17.03
C TYR A 297 5.30 -30.57 -17.33
N ARG A 298 6.48 -29.95 -17.23
CA ARG A 298 7.81 -30.56 -17.49
C ARG A 298 8.70 -30.48 -16.24
N PRO A 299 8.48 -31.32 -15.23
CA PRO A 299 9.25 -31.27 -14.00
C PRO A 299 10.64 -31.86 -14.17
N VAL A 300 11.66 -31.16 -13.67
CA VAL A 300 13.02 -31.71 -13.48
C VAL A 300 13.25 -32.26 -12.07
N GLY A 301 12.31 -32.02 -11.15
CA GLY A 301 12.35 -32.46 -9.76
C GLY A 301 11.79 -31.40 -8.81
N ALA A 302 11.81 -31.69 -7.52
CA ALA A 302 11.39 -30.73 -6.49
C ALA A 302 12.47 -29.68 -6.28
N LEU A 303 12.22 -28.44 -6.68
CA LEU A 303 13.14 -27.31 -6.49
C LEU A 303 13.06 -26.80 -5.05
N SER A 304 14.03 -27.17 -4.22
CA SER A 304 14.18 -26.72 -2.84
C SER A 304 15.57 -26.17 -2.61
N LYS A 305 15.82 -25.48 -1.48
CA LYS A 305 17.18 -25.01 -1.15
C LYS A 305 18.23 -26.13 -1.16
N ALA A 306 17.83 -27.37 -0.82
CA ALA A 306 18.72 -28.52 -0.78
C ALA A 306 19.01 -29.14 -2.16
N THR A 307 18.05 -29.07 -3.08
CA THR A 307 18.10 -29.75 -4.38
C THR A 307 18.36 -28.80 -5.55
N LEU A 308 18.23 -27.49 -5.34
CA LEU A 308 18.31 -26.50 -6.41
C LEU A 308 19.64 -26.58 -7.16
N SER A 309 20.79 -26.60 -6.46
CA SER A 309 22.10 -26.61 -7.11
C SER A 309 22.34 -27.85 -7.99
N GLU A 310 21.73 -28.97 -7.66
CA GLU A 310 21.83 -30.22 -8.44
C GLU A 310 20.90 -30.21 -9.65
N LEU A 311 19.68 -29.70 -9.49
CA LEU A 311 18.65 -29.71 -10.52
C LEU A 311 18.70 -28.52 -11.48
N GLU A 312 19.39 -27.45 -11.10
CA GLU A 312 19.46 -26.20 -11.87
C GLU A 312 20.02 -26.39 -13.30
N PRO A 313 21.10 -27.18 -13.54
CA PRO A 313 21.57 -27.45 -14.90
C PRO A 313 20.51 -28.15 -15.77
N ALA A 314 19.77 -29.11 -15.21
CA ALA A 314 18.70 -29.80 -15.92
C ALA A 314 17.52 -28.85 -16.20
N LEU A 315 17.17 -27.99 -15.24
CA LEU A 315 16.15 -26.95 -15.42
C LEU A 315 16.52 -26.00 -16.57
N PHE A 316 17.78 -25.55 -16.62
CA PHE A 316 18.24 -24.62 -17.65
C PHE A 316 18.28 -25.28 -19.03
N ALA A 317 18.67 -26.55 -19.11
CA ALA A 317 18.59 -27.32 -20.34
C ALA A 317 17.15 -27.43 -20.87
N GLU A 318 16.16 -27.66 -20.00
CA GLU A 318 14.74 -27.67 -20.40
C GLU A 318 14.27 -26.29 -20.89
N VAL A 319 14.66 -25.21 -20.21
CA VAL A 319 14.34 -23.83 -20.67
C VAL A 319 14.96 -23.57 -22.04
N ALA A 320 16.23 -23.95 -22.26
CA ALA A 320 16.90 -23.80 -23.55
C ALA A 320 16.21 -24.60 -24.66
N ALA A 321 15.76 -25.83 -24.36
CA ALA A 321 15.01 -26.66 -25.29
C ALA A 321 13.67 -26.01 -25.69
N ILE A 322 12.96 -25.40 -24.74
CA ILE A 322 11.72 -24.65 -25.02
C ILE A 322 12.02 -23.45 -25.92
N LEU A 323 13.05 -22.65 -25.61
CA LEU A 323 13.43 -21.49 -26.43
C LEU A 323 13.82 -21.91 -27.86
N ALA A 324 14.55 -23.01 -28.02
CA ALA A 324 14.95 -23.55 -29.32
C ALA A 324 13.75 -24.07 -30.14
N ALA A 325 12.71 -24.60 -29.48
CA ALA A 325 11.48 -25.02 -30.13
C ALA A 325 10.60 -23.84 -30.59
N HIS A 326 10.76 -22.67 -29.97
CA HIS A 326 9.94 -21.48 -30.21
C HIS A 326 10.75 -20.23 -30.63
N PRO A 327 11.61 -20.30 -31.68
CA PRO A 327 12.59 -19.25 -31.99
C PRO A 327 11.98 -17.94 -32.51
N ALA A 328 10.76 -17.99 -33.04
CA ALA A 328 10.06 -16.84 -33.61
C ALA A 328 8.93 -16.31 -32.71
N GLU A 329 8.70 -16.94 -31.56
CA GLU A 329 7.60 -16.60 -30.67
C GLU A 329 8.08 -15.71 -29.52
N LYS A 330 7.22 -14.78 -29.09
CA LYS A 330 7.48 -13.99 -27.90
C LYS A 330 7.06 -14.78 -26.68
N GLY A 331 7.99 -15.04 -25.78
CA GLY A 331 7.76 -15.72 -24.50
C GLY A 331 8.17 -14.88 -23.31
N LEU A 332 7.68 -15.26 -22.13
CA LEU A 332 8.13 -14.72 -20.84
C LEU A 332 8.55 -15.86 -19.94
N VAL A 333 9.77 -15.80 -19.40
CA VAL A 333 10.28 -16.75 -18.41
C VAL A 333 10.18 -16.11 -17.03
N HIS A 334 9.36 -16.69 -16.15
CA HIS A 334 9.22 -16.22 -14.78
C HIS A 334 10.04 -17.11 -13.83
N ALA A 335 11.12 -16.56 -13.29
CA ALA A 335 11.96 -17.26 -12.32
C ALA A 335 11.53 -16.95 -10.87
N ALA A 336 11.72 -17.91 -9.97
CA ALA A 336 11.34 -17.78 -8.56
C ALA A 336 12.13 -16.70 -7.78
N SER A 337 13.26 -16.23 -8.30
CA SER A 337 14.01 -15.10 -7.72
C SER A 337 14.88 -14.41 -8.76
N TYR A 338 15.27 -13.15 -8.50
CA TYR A 338 16.25 -12.43 -9.31
C TYR A 338 17.61 -13.13 -9.35
N ALA A 339 18.01 -13.81 -8.27
CA ALA A 339 19.25 -14.57 -8.24
C ALA A 339 19.21 -15.76 -9.22
N ALA A 340 18.09 -16.49 -9.25
CA ALA A 340 17.88 -17.57 -10.21
C ALA A 340 17.82 -17.05 -11.65
N ALA A 341 17.10 -15.94 -11.89
CA ALA A 341 17.04 -15.30 -13.20
C ALA A 341 18.43 -14.88 -13.72
N ARG A 342 19.28 -14.34 -12.84
CA ARG A 342 20.65 -13.97 -13.20
C ARG A 342 21.49 -15.18 -13.58
N ARG A 343 21.41 -16.28 -12.84
CA ARG A 343 22.15 -17.51 -13.15
C ARG A 343 21.72 -18.10 -14.49
N LEU A 344 20.42 -18.13 -14.76
CA LEU A 344 19.86 -18.55 -16.05
C LEU A 344 20.35 -17.73 -17.24
N LEU A 345 20.73 -16.45 -17.04
CA LEU A 345 21.23 -15.59 -18.12
C LEU A 345 22.75 -15.68 -18.32
N THR A 346 23.48 -16.27 -17.36
CA THR A 346 24.94 -16.34 -17.38
C THR A 346 25.48 -17.70 -17.81
N GLU A 347 24.68 -18.76 -17.65
CA GLU A 347 24.92 -20.08 -18.24
C GLU A 347 24.24 -20.16 -19.62
#